data_AF-A0A839Z4M1-F1
#
_entry.id   AF-A0A839Z4M1-F1
#
_cell.length_a   1.000
_cell.length_b   1.000
_cell.length_c   1.000
_cell.angle_alpha   90.00
_cell.angle_beta   90.00
_cell.angle_gamma   90.00
#
_symmetry.space_group_name_H-M   'P 1'
#
loop_
_entity.id
_entity.type
_entity.pdbx_description
1 polymer ?
#
loop_
_entity_poly.entity_id
_entity_poly.type
_entity_poly.pdbx_seq_one_letter_code
_entity_poly.pdbx_strand_id
1 'polypeptide(L)'
;MQKLILGAGLLVGVPALASATGPVEEAAAAEAALKTQEKDDDANAYVCKKFPPPVGSRLGPRQICKTKANWKMLETDMQDGLRKMRNSISGQ
;
A
#
# COMPACT_ATOMS: atom_id res chain seq x y z
N MET A 1 18.56 -28.23 -53.52
CA MET A 1 17.65 -27.23 -54.13
C MET A 1 17.32 -26.20 -53.05
N GLN A 2 18.12 -25.14 -52.96
CA GLN A 2 17.79 -23.80 -53.47
C GLN A 2 16.67 -23.12 -52.67
N LYS A 3 17.07 -22.22 -51.76
CA LYS A 3 16.58 -20.83 -51.65
C LYS A 3 17.32 -20.10 -50.53
N LEU A 4 18.50 -19.60 -50.89
CA LEU A 4 19.07 -18.40 -50.29
C LEU A 4 18.20 -17.22 -50.76
N ILE A 5 17.59 -16.50 -49.83
CA ILE A 5 17.14 -15.13 -50.08
C ILE A 5 17.96 -14.24 -49.16
N LEU A 6 18.97 -13.62 -49.76
CA LEU A 6 19.61 -12.41 -49.29
C LEU A 6 18.53 -11.33 -49.14
N GLY A 7 18.44 -10.74 -47.96
CA GLY A 7 17.69 -9.52 -47.70
C GLY A 7 18.44 -8.71 -46.66
N ALA A 8 19.41 -7.92 -47.12
CA ALA A 8 20.13 -6.95 -46.31
C ALA A 8 19.13 -5.91 -45.77
N GLY A 9 19.16 -5.70 -44.46
CA GLY A 9 18.28 -4.77 -43.76
C GLY A 9 18.75 -4.53 -42.33
N LEU A 10 19.88 -3.84 -42.25
CA LEU A 10 20.42 -3.18 -41.06
C LEU A 10 19.30 -2.43 -40.30
N LEU A 11 19.13 -2.67 -39.00
CA LEU A 11 19.07 -1.62 -37.95
C LEU A 11 18.76 -2.23 -36.58
N VAL A 12 19.73 -2.01 -35.69
CA VAL A 12 19.69 -2.25 -34.25
C VAL A 12 18.51 -1.48 -33.65
N GLY A 13 17.59 -2.20 -33.01
CA GLY A 13 16.49 -1.63 -32.23
C GLY A 13 16.62 -2.04 -30.77
N VAL A 14 17.44 -1.31 -30.00
CA VAL A 14 17.47 -1.42 -28.54
C VAL A 14 16.18 -0.78 -28.02
N PRO A 15 15.28 -1.48 -27.32
CA PRO A 15 14.22 -0.78 -26.60
C PRO A 15 14.86 -0.09 -25.39
N ALA A 16 15.19 1.20 -25.56
CA ALA A 16 15.35 2.12 -24.46
C ALA A 16 13.97 2.31 -23.80
N LEU A 17 13.67 1.50 -22.78
CA LEU A 17 12.56 1.77 -21.88
C LEU A 17 12.96 2.96 -21.00
N ALA A 18 12.61 4.14 -21.52
CA ALA A 18 12.65 5.40 -20.83
C ALA A 18 11.83 5.33 -19.53
N SER A 19 12.44 5.77 -18.43
CA SER A 19 11.76 6.10 -17.19
C SER A 19 10.75 7.22 -17.45
N ALA A 20 9.47 6.84 -17.61
CA ALA A 20 8.36 7.78 -17.66
C ALA A 20 7.76 7.91 -16.26
N THR A 21 8.05 9.03 -15.63
CA THR A 21 7.43 9.54 -14.40
C THR A 21 5.97 9.96 -14.66
N GLY A 22 5.02 9.29 -13.98
CA GLY A 22 3.61 9.69 -13.78
C GLY A 22 2.61 9.25 -14.86
N PRO A 23 1.28 9.13 -14.58
CA PRO A 23 0.52 9.09 -13.32
C PRO A 23 -0.29 7.77 -13.24
N VAL A 24 0.36 6.66 -12.90
CA VAL A 24 -0.32 5.34 -12.72
C VAL A 24 -0.68 5.09 -11.25
N GLU A 25 -0.20 5.94 -10.34
CA GLU A 25 -0.41 5.77 -8.89
C GLU A 25 -1.82 6.18 -8.43
N GLU A 26 -2.50 7.07 -9.16
CA GLU A 26 -3.83 7.58 -8.80
C GLU A 26 -4.97 6.59 -9.16
N ALA A 27 -4.80 5.82 -10.24
CA ALA A 27 -5.81 4.84 -10.67
C ALA A 27 -5.84 3.61 -9.73
N ALA A 28 -4.67 3.11 -9.31
CA ALA A 28 -4.58 1.97 -8.39
C ALA A 28 -5.12 2.30 -6.97
N ALA A 29 -5.08 3.58 -6.57
CA ALA A 29 -5.66 4.03 -5.31
C ALA A 29 -7.20 4.10 -5.36
N ALA A 30 -7.77 4.52 -6.51
CA ALA A 30 -9.21 4.58 -6.71
C ALA A 30 -9.86 3.18 -6.80
N GLU A 31 -9.18 2.21 -7.41
CA GLU A 31 -9.65 0.83 -7.54
C GLU A 31 -9.62 0.06 -6.20
N ALA A 32 -8.70 0.41 -5.30
CA ALA A 32 -8.64 -0.14 -3.94
C ALA A 32 -9.73 0.42 -3.01
N ALA A 33 -10.17 1.66 -3.25
CA ALA A 33 -11.24 2.29 -2.47
C ALA A 33 -12.62 1.72 -2.80
N LEU A 34 -12.86 1.29 -4.05
CA LEU A 34 -14.14 0.73 -4.49
C LEU A 34 -14.40 -0.69 -3.97
N LYS A 35 -13.37 -1.51 -3.72
CA LYS A 35 -13.54 -2.86 -3.15
C LYS A 35 -13.77 -2.91 -1.63
N THR A 36 -13.75 -1.77 -0.95
CA THR A 36 -13.89 -1.70 0.51
C THR A 36 -15.34 -1.53 0.98
N GLN A 37 -16.30 -1.24 0.08
CA GLN A 37 -17.66 -0.88 0.47
C GLN A 37 -18.67 -2.03 0.56
N GLU A 38 -18.32 -3.26 0.19
CA GLU A 38 -19.26 -4.39 0.17
C GLU A 38 -18.80 -5.51 1.12
N LYS A 39 -18.75 -5.20 2.41
CA LYS A 39 -18.75 -6.11 3.58
C LYS A 39 -18.27 -5.33 4.80
N ASP A 40 -19.08 -4.37 5.26
CA ASP A 40 -18.68 -3.65 6.47
C ASP A 40 -18.91 -4.47 7.76
N ASP A 41 -19.88 -5.39 7.74
CA ASP A 41 -20.35 -6.10 8.94
C ASP A 41 -19.52 -7.31 9.39
N ASP A 42 -18.58 -7.80 8.57
CA ASP A 42 -17.76 -8.95 8.94
C ASP A 42 -16.64 -8.54 9.91
N ALA A 43 -16.90 -8.61 11.23
CA ALA A 43 -15.91 -8.31 12.27
C ALA A 43 -14.62 -9.15 12.17
N ASN A 44 -14.71 -10.34 11.55
CA ASN A 44 -13.60 -11.24 11.32
C ASN A 44 -12.88 -11.01 9.97
N ALA A 45 -13.33 -10.04 9.16
CA ALA A 45 -12.65 -9.70 7.92
C ALA A 45 -11.24 -9.18 8.20
N TYR A 46 -10.26 -9.67 7.45
CA TYR A 46 -8.88 -9.22 7.54
C TYR A 46 -8.71 -7.87 6.83
N VAL A 47 -8.13 -6.91 7.54
CA VAL A 47 -7.76 -5.59 7.03
C VAL A 47 -6.25 -5.42 7.20
N CYS A 48 -5.58 -5.15 6.09
CA CYS A 48 -4.15 -4.88 6.06
C CYS A 48 -3.90 -3.38 5.97
N LYS A 49 -3.21 -2.81 6.95
CA LYS A 49 -2.79 -1.41 6.96
C LYS A 49 -1.28 -1.33 6.70
N LYS A 50 -0.87 -0.42 5.81
CA LYS A 50 0.53 -0.09 5.56
C LYS A 50 0.96 1.03 6.51
N PHE A 51 2.13 0.87 7.12
CA PHE A 51 2.72 1.87 8.01
C PHE A 51 4.02 2.35 7.39
N PRO A 52 4.21 3.68 7.31
CA PRO A 52 5.47 4.24 6.85
C PRO A 52 6.60 3.80 7.78
N PRO A 53 7.83 3.67 7.26
CA PRO A 53 8.97 3.41 8.11
C PRO A 53 9.19 4.61 9.04
N PRO A 54 9.65 4.38 10.29
CA PRO A 54 10.03 5.48 11.15
C PRO A 54 11.17 6.28 10.51
N VAL A 55 11.14 7.60 10.70
CA VAL A 55 12.15 8.51 10.14
C VAL A 55 13.56 8.09 10.58
N GLY A 56 14.51 8.11 9.64
CA GLY A 56 15.90 7.69 9.89
C GLY A 56 16.13 6.18 9.94
N SER A 57 15.09 5.36 9.73
CA SER A 57 15.24 3.90 9.65
C SER A 57 15.66 3.44 8.25
N ARG A 58 16.53 2.43 8.20
CA ARG A 58 16.85 1.71 6.96
C ARG A 58 15.84 0.61 6.63
N LEU A 59 14.84 0.41 7.50
CA LEU A 59 13.77 -0.55 7.30
C LEU A 59 12.72 0.04 6.34
N GLY A 60 12.19 -0.80 5.44
CA GLY A 60 11.12 -0.41 4.53
C GLY A 60 9.76 -0.25 5.22
N PRO A 61 8.73 0.20 4.49
CA PRO A 61 7.36 0.25 5.01
C PRO A 61 6.90 -1.14 5.43
N ARG A 62 6.17 -1.23 6.54
CA ARG A 62 5.62 -2.50 7.04
C ARG A 62 4.13 -2.59 6.77
N GLN A 63 3.65 -3.77 6.44
CA GLN A 63 2.23 -4.06 6.33
C GLN A 63 1.79 -4.93 7.50
N ILE A 64 0.73 -4.53 8.19
CA ILE A 64 0.16 -5.28 9.31
C ILE A 64 -1.26 -5.67 8.92
N CYS A 65 -1.55 -6.97 8.91
CA CYS A 65 -2.87 -7.52 8.65
C CYS A 65 -3.48 -8.04 9.95
N LYS A 66 -4.68 -7.55 10.28
CA LYS A 66 -5.44 -7.96 11.46
C LYS A 66 -6.93 -7.98 11.12
N THR A 67 -7.73 -8.68 11.90
CA THR A 67 -9.19 -8.61 11.73
C THR A 67 -9.73 -7.22 12.08
N LYS A 68 -10.88 -6.84 11.53
CA LYS A 68 -11.57 -5.59 11.88
C LYS A 68 -11.78 -5.46 13.39
N ALA A 69 -12.20 -6.54 14.06
CA ALA A 69 -12.36 -6.58 15.51
C ALA A 69 -11.06 -6.21 16.25
N ASN A 70 -9.92 -6.77 15.83
CA ASN A 70 -8.63 -6.50 16.48
C ASN A 70 -8.17 -5.06 16.26
N TRP A 71 -8.41 -4.49 15.08
CA TRP A 71 -8.15 -3.07 14.83
C TRP A 71 -9.00 -2.16 15.72
N LYS A 72 -10.27 -2.51 15.93
CA LYS A 72 -11.18 -1.75 16.80
C LYS A 72 -10.74 -1.80 18.27
N MET A 73 -10.33 -2.97 18.76
CA MET A 73 -9.79 -3.09 20.12
C MET A 73 -8.54 -2.21 20.29
N LEU A 74 -7.61 -2.27 19.33
CA LEU A 74 -6.39 -1.48 19.40
C LEU A 74 -6.68 0.03 19.42
N GLU A 75 -7.63 0.50 18.62
CA GLU A 75 -8.05 1.91 18.62
C GLU A 75 -8.64 2.32 19.97
N THR A 76 -9.53 1.50 20.55
CA THR A 76 -10.11 1.77 21.87
C THR A 76 -9.03 1.85 22.94
N ASP A 77 -8.09 0.90 22.96
CA ASP A 77 -6.98 0.89 23.93
C ASP A 77 -6.12 2.15 23.83
N MET A 78 -5.82 2.61 22.60
CA MET A 78 -5.07 3.85 22.39
C MET A 78 -5.86 5.07 22.93
N GLN A 79 -7.15 5.15 22.64
CA GLN A 79 -7.99 6.26 23.11
C GLN A 79 -8.11 6.29 24.63
N ASP A 80 -8.28 5.13 25.27
CA ASP A 80 -8.38 5.04 26.72
C ASP A 80 -7.05 5.39 27.41
N GLY A 81 -5.92 4.99 26.83
CA GLY A 81 -4.60 5.44 27.26
C GLY A 81 -4.45 6.96 27.20
N LEU A 82 -4.87 7.59 26.08
CA LEU A 82 -4.85 9.05 25.93
C LEU A 82 -5.78 9.76 26.91
N ARG A 83 -6.99 9.22 27.15
CA ARG A 83 -7.95 9.75 28.13
C ARG A 83 -7.37 9.72 29.55
N LYS A 84 -6.73 8.61 29.92
CA LYS A 84 -6.08 8.47 31.23
C LYS A 84 -4.98 9.51 31.42
N MET A 85 -4.11 9.69 30.42
CA MET A 85 -3.06 10.72 30.47
C MET A 85 -3.64 12.13 30.58
N ARG A 86 -4.68 12.46 29.80
CA ARG A 86 -5.37 13.75 29.90
C ARG A 86 -5.89 14.01 31.30
N ASN A 87 -6.61 13.05 31.88
CA ASN A 87 -7.19 13.19 33.21
C ASN A 87 -6.10 13.33 34.30
N SER A 88 -4.94 12.67 34.12
CA SER A 88 -3.82 12.83 35.06
C SER A 88 -3.13 14.20 34.98
N ILE A 89 -3.22 14.90 33.85
CA ILE A 89 -2.60 16.23 33.66
C ILE A 89 -3.55 17.34 34.12
N SER A 90 -4.86 17.18 33.92
CA SER A 90 -5.87 18.19 34.30
C SER A 90 -6.25 18.18 35.79
N GLY A 91 -5.71 17.24 36.58
CA GLY A 91 -6.00 17.08 38.01
C GLY A 91 -4.92 17.62 38.95
N GLN A 92 -4.00 18.47 38.47
CA GLN A 92 -3.01 19.19 39.28
C GLN A 92 -3.38 20.66 39.43
#